data_AF-A0A1E4AXQ3-F1
#
_entry.id   AF-A0A1E4AXQ3-F1
#
_cell.length_a   1.000
_cell.length_b   1.000
_cell.length_c   1.000
_cell.angle_alpha   90.00
_cell.angle_beta   90.00
_cell.angle_gamma   90.00
#
_symmetry.space_group_name_H-M   'P 1'
#
loop_
_entity.id
_entity.type
_entity.pdbx_description
1 polymer ?
#
loop_
_entity_poly.entity_id
_entity_poly.type
_entity_poly.pdbx_seq_one_letter_code
_entity_poly.pdbx_strand_id
1 'polypeptide(L)'
;MAKQWVELLRDGLTFDLAGLAPGPACHAPVAAHRFDWRGAAEPVAFEAMALTAGPHLQGAEASAPVLRAMIALARDLALFFEDMAGLVWPPSSSLIGRRFFESTATAWLDGGPFPALGLTAFDVTADGALETTGLSLWIGNELRIDQALTHDKVAGTRLGLRLINHLVMLGGLTRDERITAPDGSRLIMLPASGDGPIRVKRE
;
A
#
# COMPACT_ATOMS: atom_id res chain seq x y z
N MET A 1 12.14 13.04 -15.37
CA MET A 1 13.12 12.11 -14.77
C MET A 1 14.25 12.91 -14.14
N ALA A 2 14.72 12.49 -12.96
CA ALA A 2 15.93 13.07 -12.37
C ALA A 2 17.12 12.81 -13.29
N LYS A 3 17.99 13.81 -13.48
CA LYS A 3 19.15 13.68 -14.40
C LYS A 3 20.28 12.82 -13.82
N GLN A 4 20.24 12.52 -12.53
CA GLN A 4 21.20 11.70 -11.80
C GLN A 4 20.42 10.70 -10.96
N TRP A 5 20.67 9.43 -11.20
CA TRP A 5 20.04 8.30 -10.53
C TRP A 5 21.03 7.12 -10.53
N VAL A 6 20.82 6.19 -9.62
CA VAL A 6 21.56 4.92 -9.53
C VAL A 6 20.63 3.80 -9.94
N GLU A 7 21.09 2.93 -10.84
CA GLU A 7 20.36 1.71 -11.19
C GLU A 7 20.51 0.69 -10.06
N LEU A 8 19.38 0.14 -9.64
CA LEU A 8 19.29 -0.94 -8.67
C LEU A 8 18.72 -2.18 -9.34
N LEU A 9 19.40 -3.30 -9.20
CA LEU A 9 18.98 -4.59 -9.75
C LEU A 9 18.49 -5.49 -8.62
N ARG A 10 17.30 -6.08 -8.79
CA ARG A 10 16.78 -7.12 -7.91
C ARG A 10 16.00 -8.16 -8.72
N ASP A 11 16.34 -9.44 -8.55
CA ASP A 11 15.59 -10.56 -9.14
C ASP A 11 15.39 -10.43 -10.67
N GLY A 12 16.36 -9.81 -11.37
CA GLY A 12 16.30 -9.54 -12.81
C GLY A 12 15.46 -8.31 -13.21
N LEU A 13 14.90 -7.60 -12.24
CA LEU A 13 14.18 -6.33 -12.41
C LEU A 13 15.11 -5.16 -12.09
N THR A 14 14.97 -4.09 -12.87
CA THR A 14 15.80 -2.88 -12.79
C THR A 14 14.93 -1.72 -12.29
N PHE A 15 15.46 -0.95 -11.35
CA PHE A 15 14.80 0.16 -10.68
C PHE A 15 15.74 1.36 -10.64
N ASP A 16 15.18 2.55 -10.63
CA ASP A 16 15.93 3.80 -10.54
C ASP A 16 15.79 4.36 -9.13
N LEU A 17 16.93 4.66 -8.48
CA LEU A 17 16.97 5.41 -7.23
C LEU A 17 17.52 6.82 -7.50
N ALA A 18 16.69 7.83 -7.27
CA ALA A 18 17.06 9.24 -7.35
C ALA A 18 17.05 9.90 -5.96
N GLY A 19 17.64 11.09 -5.84
CA GLY A 19 17.67 11.86 -4.58
C GLY A 19 18.96 11.69 -3.76
N LEU A 20 19.92 10.91 -4.27
CA LEU A 20 21.24 10.76 -3.66
C LEU A 20 22.22 11.82 -4.16
N ALA A 21 23.10 12.29 -3.27
CA ALA A 21 24.25 13.11 -3.66
C ALA A 21 25.14 12.36 -4.68
N PRO A 22 25.71 13.04 -5.68
CA PRO A 22 25.71 14.50 -5.90
C PRO A 22 24.46 15.06 -6.61
N GLY A 23 23.42 14.24 -6.82
CA GLY A 23 22.15 14.68 -7.37
C GLY A 23 21.29 15.46 -6.38
N PRO A 24 20.29 16.21 -6.88
CA PRO A 24 19.37 16.93 -6.02
C PRO A 24 18.47 15.95 -5.26
N ALA A 25 18.18 16.25 -3.98
CA ALA A 25 17.18 15.54 -3.20
C ALA A 25 15.81 15.57 -3.90
N CYS A 26 15.04 14.49 -3.75
CA CYS A 26 13.65 14.46 -4.22
C CYS A 26 12.74 15.22 -3.25
N HIS A 27 11.56 15.61 -3.74
CA HIS A 27 10.52 16.20 -2.90
C HIS A 27 9.65 15.08 -2.29
N ALA A 28 9.51 15.06 -0.96
CA ALA A 28 8.57 14.17 -0.29
C ALA A 28 7.12 14.65 -0.54
N PRO A 29 6.24 13.84 -1.15
CA PRO A 29 4.86 14.25 -1.34
C PRO A 29 4.11 14.35 -0.01
N VAL A 30 3.03 15.14 0.01
CA VAL A 30 2.16 15.27 1.18
C VAL A 30 1.43 13.95 1.40
N ALA A 31 1.50 13.42 2.62
CA ALA A 31 0.77 12.23 3.03
C ALA A 31 -0.50 12.60 3.80
N ALA A 32 -1.64 12.06 3.39
CA ALA A 32 -2.91 12.18 4.09
C ALA A 32 -3.01 11.20 5.27
N HIS A 33 -2.34 10.05 5.19
CA HIS A 33 -2.39 8.99 6.19
C HIS A 33 -1.03 8.77 6.84
N ARG A 34 -1.03 8.44 8.14
CA ARG A 34 0.20 8.20 8.91
C ARG A 34 0.09 6.89 9.69
N PHE A 35 1.07 6.02 9.52
CA PHE A 35 1.12 4.70 10.16
C PHE A 35 2.42 4.51 10.93
N ASP A 36 2.32 4.39 12.25
CA ASP A 36 3.45 4.33 13.20
C ASP A 36 4.55 5.38 12.93
N TRP A 37 4.16 6.54 12.37
CA TRP A 37 5.06 7.67 12.21
C TRP A 37 5.28 8.34 13.56
N ARG A 38 6.52 8.27 14.06
CA ARG A 38 6.92 8.84 15.35
C ARG A 38 7.80 10.09 15.23
N GLY A 39 8.09 10.52 14.00
CA GLY A 39 8.86 11.74 13.77
C GLY A 39 8.10 12.96 14.28
N ALA A 40 8.72 13.70 15.20
CA ALA A 40 8.18 14.97 15.69
C ALA A 40 8.16 16.06 14.60
N ALA A 41 9.00 15.91 13.57
CA ALA A 41 9.09 16.82 12.44
C ALA A 41 8.17 16.38 11.29
N GLU A 42 7.64 17.37 10.55
CA GLU A 42 6.91 17.14 9.32
C GLU A 42 7.83 16.54 8.23
N PRO A 43 7.30 15.75 7.28
CA PRO A 43 8.09 15.14 6.21
C PRO A 43 8.95 16.12 5.40
N VAL A 44 8.51 17.39 5.30
CA VAL A 44 9.25 18.48 4.63
C VAL A 44 10.60 18.79 5.29
N ALA A 45 10.82 18.37 6.53
CA ALA A 45 12.09 18.54 7.23
C ALA A 45 13.15 17.49 6.84
N PHE A 46 12.82 16.54 5.97
CA PHE A 46 13.71 15.47 5.53
C PHE A 46 14.07 15.61 4.05
N GLU A 47 15.26 15.14 3.70
CA GLU A 47 15.61 14.86 2.30
C GLU A 47 14.92 13.55 1.87
N ALA A 48 14.40 13.51 0.64
CA ALA A 48 13.75 12.32 0.12
C ALA A 48 14.56 11.67 -1.00
N MET A 49 14.51 10.35 -1.03
CA MET A 49 14.90 9.53 -2.18
C MET A 49 13.65 8.99 -2.86
N ALA A 50 13.69 8.84 -4.17
CA ALA A 50 12.61 8.27 -4.95
C ALA A 50 13.07 6.97 -5.60
N LEU A 51 12.37 5.88 -5.27
CA LEU A 51 12.54 4.58 -5.91
C LEU A 51 11.43 4.40 -6.95
N THR A 52 11.80 4.19 -8.21
CA THR A 52 10.84 3.99 -9.32
C THR A 52 11.21 2.77 -10.15
N ALA A 53 10.22 2.16 -10.81
CA ALA A 53 10.48 1.13 -11.80
C ALA A 53 11.28 1.71 -12.98
N GLY A 54 12.28 0.96 -13.47
CA GLY A 54 13.09 1.38 -14.61
C GLY A 54 12.29 1.41 -15.92
N PRO A 55 12.78 2.10 -16.97
CA PRO A 55 12.04 2.31 -18.22
C PRO A 55 11.56 1.04 -18.93
N HIS A 56 12.26 -0.08 -18.78
CA HIS A 56 11.91 -1.39 -19.37
C HIS A 56 10.77 -2.11 -18.65
N LEU A 57 10.35 -1.64 -17.46
CA LEU A 57 9.16 -2.13 -16.75
C LEU A 57 7.90 -1.34 -17.11
N GLN A 58 8.00 -0.38 -18.04
CA GLN A 58 6.85 0.41 -18.46
C GLN A 58 5.70 -0.44 -18.98
N GLY A 59 4.49 -0.17 -18.48
CA GLY A 59 3.28 -0.95 -18.76
C GLY A 59 3.07 -2.17 -17.86
N ALA A 60 4.03 -2.49 -16.99
CA ALA A 60 3.95 -3.58 -16.03
C ALA A 60 4.35 -3.15 -14.59
N GLU A 61 4.45 -1.84 -14.34
CA GLU A 61 4.93 -1.27 -13.08
C GLU A 61 4.05 -1.68 -11.89
N ALA A 62 2.74 -1.81 -12.14
CA ALA A 62 1.75 -2.23 -11.15
C ALA A 62 1.60 -3.77 -11.03
N SER A 63 2.39 -4.56 -11.75
CA SER A 63 2.32 -6.01 -11.62
C SER A 63 2.82 -6.46 -10.24
N ALA A 64 2.17 -7.49 -9.68
CA ALA A 64 2.52 -8.00 -8.35
C ALA A 64 4.02 -8.37 -8.19
N PRO A 65 4.70 -8.99 -9.18
CA PRO A 65 6.14 -9.25 -9.09
C PRO A 65 6.99 -7.98 -9.00
N VAL A 66 6.65 -6.95 -9.80
CA VAL A 66 7.39 -5.67 -9.80
C VAL A 66 7.18 -4.93 -8.48
N LEU A 67 5.94 -4.83 -8.01
CA LEU A 67 5.65 -4.18 -6.73
C LEU A 67 6.30 -4.94 -5.55
N ARG A 68 6.27 -6.28 -5.56
CA ARG A 68 6.93 -7.08 -4.52
C ARG A 68 8.45 -6.84 -4.50
N ALA A 69 9.09 -6.80 -5.66
CA ALA A 69 10.52 -6.50 -5.76
C ALA A 69 10.85 -5.05 -5.34
N MET A 70 10.01 -4.08 -5.69
CA MET A 70 10.14 -2.69 -5.26
C MET A 70 10.05 -2.57 -3.73
N ILE A 71 9.06 -3.22 -3.11
CA ILE A 71 8.90 -3.21 -1.65
C ILE A 71 10.09 -3.91 -0.96
N ALA A 72 10.60 -5.01 -1.54
CA ALA A 72 11.78 -5.66 -1.01
C ALA A 72 13.03 -4.77 -1.08
N LEU A 73 13.21 -4.05 -2.18
CA LEU A 73 14.30 -3.10 -2.35
C LEU A 73 14.16 -1.91 -1.38
N ALA A 74 12.95 -1.36 -1.24
CA ALA A 74 12.67 -0.31 -0.26
C ALA A 74 12.93 -0.77 1.18
N ARG A 75 12.60 -2.03 1.52
CA ARG A 75 12.92 -2.65 2.81
C ARG A 75 14.42 -2.74 3.01
N ASP A 76 15.17 -3.20 2.01
CA ASP A 76 16.63 -3.31 2.08
C ASP A 76 17.29 -1.93 2.25
N LEU A 77 16.77 -0.89 1.57
CA LEU A 77 17.21 0.50 1.77
C LEU A 77 16.92 1.01 3.18
N ALA A 78 15.75 0.69 3.75
CA ALA A 78 15.40 1.05 5.12
C ALA A 78 16.34 0.41 6.16
N LEU A 79 16.75 -0.84 5.92
CA LEU A 79 17.73 -1.53 6.74
C LEU A 79 19.14 -0.94 6.58
N PHE A 80 19.50 -0.50 5.37
CA PHE A 80 20.81 0.08 5.07
C PHE A 80 20.98 1.50 5.63
N PHE A 81 19.98 2.36 5.50
CA PHE A 81 20.04 3.75 5.97
C PHE A 81 19.48 3.87 7.39
N GLU A 82 20.36 3.86 8.38
CA GLU A 82 19.97 3.95 9.79
C GLU A 82 19.22 5.24 10.16
N ASP A 83 19.46 6.33 9.44
CA ASP A 83 18.81 7.62 9.69
C ASP A 83 17.50 7.81 8.90
N MET A 84 17.05 6.79 8.15
CA MET A 84 15.78 6.88 7.42
C MET A 84 14.62 7.02 8.40
N ALA A 85 13.86 8.12 8.31
CA ALA A 85 12.75 8.36 9.22
C ALA A 85 11.50 7.52 8.89
N GLY A 86 11.25 7.27 7.60
CA GLY A 86 10.11 6.49 7.14
C GLY A 86 9.99 6.44 5.62
N LEU A 87 8.93 5.79 5.18
CA LEU A 87 8.60 5.57 3.77
C LEU A 87 7.35 6.38 3.42
N VAL A 88 7.37 7.04 2.27
CA VAL A 88 6.15 7.59 1.66
C VAL A 88 5.69 6.65 0.56
N TRP A 89 4.42 6.25 0.59
CA TRP A 89 3.75 5.46 -0.44
C TRP A 89 2.67 6.32 -1.11
N PRO A 90 2.98 6.96 -2.25
CA PRO A 90 2.05 7.84 -2.94
C PRO A 90 0.69 7.22 -3.33
N PRO A 91 0.60 5.94 -3.77
CA PRO A 91 -0.68 5.34 -4.19
C PRO A 91 -1.79 5.39 -3.13
N SER A 92 -1.42 5.33 -1.85
CA SER A 92 -2.34 5.44 -0.71
C SER A 92 -2.15 6.73 0.07
N SER A 93 -1.40 7.70 -0.45
CA SER A 93 -1.01 8.95 0.24
C SER A 93 -0.52 8.71 1.68
N SER A 94 0.30 7.68 1.87
CA SER A 94 0.66 7.20 3.21
C SER A 94 2.09 7.51 3.57
N LEU A 95 2.30 7.91 4.83
CA LEU A 95 3.60 8.00 5.48
C LEU A 95 3.70 6.87 6.52
N ILE A 96 4.73 6.04 6.38
CA ILE A 96 4.93 4.82 7.16
C ILE A 96 6.23 4.96 7.96
N GLY A 97 6.17 4.78 9.27
CA GLY A 97 7.37 4.78 10.11
C GLY A 97 8.33 3.64 9.72
N ARG A 98 9.63 3.92 9.71
CA ARG A 98 10.68 2.97 9.27
C ARG A 98 10.52 1.58 9.88
N ARG A 99 10.50 1.47 11.22
CA ARG A 99 10.45 0.17 11.93
C ARG A 99 9.19 -0.63 11.61
N PHE A 100 8.06 0.04 11.47
CA PHE A 100 6.80 -0.60 11.11
C PHE A 100 6.81 -1.11 9.67
N PHE A 101 7.34 -0.31 8.74
CA PHE A 101 7.53 -0.72 7.36
C PHE A 101 8.48 -1.93 7.27
N GLU A 102 9.65 -1.87 7.89
CA GLU A 102 10.62 -2.97 7.90
C GLU A 102 10.02 -4.28 8.40
N SER A 103 9.31 -4.23 9.53
CA SER A 103 8.68 -5.40 10.14
C SER A 103 7.60 -6.00 9.25
N THR A 104 6.67 -5.19 8.76
CA THR A 104 5.53 -5.68 7.98
C THR A 104 5.93 -6.10 6.56
N ALA A 105 6.85 -5.38 5.92
CA ALA A 105 7.40 -5.76 4.62
C ALA A 105 8.20 -7.06 4.72
N THR A 106 9.06 -7.23 5.74
CA THR A 106 9.82 -8.47 5.93
C THR A 106 8.88 -9.66 6.14
N ALA A 107 7.90 -9.54 7.05
CA ALA A 107 6.93 -10.61 7.31
C ALA A 107 6.17 -11.03 6.04
N TRP A 108 5.75 -10.08 5.21
CA TRP A 108 5.07 -10.37 3.94
C TRP A 108 5.98 -11.03 2.91
N LEU A 109 7.21 -10.53 2.76
CA LEU A 109 8.19 -11.08 1.83
C LEU A 109 8.54 -12.53 2.16
N ASP A 110 8.53 -12.88 3.45
CA ASP A 110 8.73 -14.24 3.98
C ASP A 110 7.48 -15.15 3.87
N GLY A 111 6.41 -14.67 3.23
CA GLY A 111 5.18 -15.44 2.98
C GLY A 111 4.05 -15.18 3.98
N GLY A 112 4.20 -14.19 4.85
CA GLY A 112 3.14 -13.69 5.72
C GLY A 112 2.04 -12.91 4.99
N PRO A 113 1.08 -12.33 5.73
CA PRO A 113 -0.02 -11.57 5.14
C PRO A 113 0.47 -10.27 4.47
N PHE A 114 -0.29 -9.81 3.48
CA PHE A 114 -0.06 -8.53 2.80
C PHE A 114 -0.07 -7.36 3.80
N PRO A 115 0.91 -6.43 3.74
CA PRO A 115 1.05 -5.33 4.70
C PRO A 115 0.11 -4.19 4.31
N ALA A 116 -1.19 -4.41 4.50
CA ALA A 116 -2.24 -3.52 4.04
C ALA A 116 -2.13 -2.10 4.62
N LEU A 117 -1.80 -1.94 5.91
CA LEU A 117 -1.62 -0.61 6.51
C LEU A 117 -0.40 0.09 5.92
N GLY A 118 -0.61 1.23 5.29
CA GLY A 118 0.43 2.03 4.65
C GLY A 118 0.54 1.76 3.16
N LEU A 119 0.51 0.51 2.70
CA LEU A 119 0.43 0.24 1.25
C LEU A 119 -0.97 0.48 0.68
N THR A 120 -1.97 0.47 1.57
CA THR A 120 -3.33 0.94 1.36
C THR A 120 -3.73 1.80 2.57
N ALA A 121 -4.75 2.63 2.39
CA ALA A 121 -5.37 3.39 3.46
C ALA A 121 -6.89 3.22 3.44
N PHE A 122 -7.57 3.65 4.50
CA PHE A 122 -9.03 3.71 4.57
C PHE A 122 -9.47 5.15 4.76
N ASP A 123 -10.45 5.56 3.97
CA ASP A 123 -11.20 6.79 4.11
C ASP A 123 -12.64 6.49 4.55
N VAL A 124 -13.20 7.36 5.39
CA VAL A 124 -14.62 7.32 5.71
C VAL A 124 -15.34 8.20 4.70
N THR A 125 -16.25 7.61 3.92
CA THR A 125 -17.03 8.37 2.94
C THR A 125 -18.17 9.14 3.59
N ALA A 126 -18.78 10.07 2.84
CA ALA A 126 -19.83 10.96 3.37
C ALA A 126 -21.07 10.21 3.92
N ASP A 127 -21.34 9.01 3.41
CA ASP A 127 -22.40 8.09 3.85
C ASP A 127 -21.94 7.09 4.93
N GLY A 128 -20.75 7.28 5.52
CA GLY A 128 -20.25 6.50 6.65
C GLY A 128 -19.61 5.14 6.30
N ALA A 129 -19.56 4.76 5.02
CA ALA A 129 -18.84 3.57 4.58
C ALA A 129 -17.32 3.76 4.73
N LEU A 130 -16.58 2.65 4.82
CA LEU A 130 -15.13 2.66 4.70
C LEU A 130 -14.74 2.30 3.27
N GLU A 131 -13.92 3.12 2.64
CA GLU A 131 -13.39 2.87 1.30
C GLU A 131 -11.87 2.87 1.33
N THR A 132 -11.23 1.98 0.57
CA THR A 132 -9.78 1.97 0.48
C THR A 132 -9.27 3.02 -0.50
N THR A 133 -8.04 3.46 -0.26
CA THR A 133 -7.25 4.22 -1.23
C THR A 133 -5.92 3.49 -1.45
N GLY A 134 -5.58 3.23 -2.71
CA GLY A 134 -4.33 2.60 -3.15
C GLY A 134 -4.41 1.08 -3.35
N LEU A 135 -5.54 0.43 -3.04
CA LEU A 135 -5.72 -1.00 -3.30
C LEU A 135 -5.83 -1.29 -4.81
N SER A 136 -6.36 -0.35 -5.57
CA SER A 136 -6.48 -0.45 -7.03
C SER A 136 -5.15 -0.67 -7.74
N LEU A 137 -4.03 -0.19 -7.18
CA LEU A 137 -2.69 -0.48 -7.71
C LEU A 137 -2.38 -1.98 -7.72
N TRP A 138 -2.91 -2.74 -6.76
CA TRP A 138 -2.62 -4.16 -6.57
C TRP A 138 -3.59 -5.07 -7.32
N ILE A 139 -4.87 -4.70 -7.38
CA ILE A 139 -5.94 -5.58 -7.87
C ILE A 139 -6.90 -4.91 -8.86
N GLY A 140 -6.63 -3.67 -9.29
CA GLY A 140 -7.44 -2.92 -10.25
C GLY A 140 -8.64 -2.17 -9.67
N ASN A 141 -9.10 -2.51 -8.46
CA ASN A 141 -10.24 -1.87 -7.83
C ASN A 141 -9.97 -1.52 -6.36
N GLU A 142 -10.60 -0.46 -5.87
CA GLU A 142 -10.70 -0.20 -4.44
C GLU A 142 -11.74 -1.12 -3.79
N LEU A 143 -11.74 -1.17 -2.46
CA LEU A 143 -12.68 -1.92 -1.64
C LEU A 143 -13.55 -0.94 -0.85
N ARG A 144 -14.86 -1.14 -0.88
CA ARG A 144 -15.84 -0.37 -0.12
C ARG A 144 -16.65 -1.28 0.80
N ILE A 145 -16.63 -0.98 2.09
CA ILE A 145 -17.33 -1.70 3.15
C ILE A 145 -18.48 -0.83 3.66
N ASP A 146 -19.70 -1.34 3.53
CA ASP A 146 -20.92 -0.64 3.91
C ASP A 146 -20.90 -0.17 5.38
N GLN A 147 -21.50 1.00 5.67
CA GLN A 147 -21.59 1.58 7.01
C GLN A 147 -22.16 0.60 8.06
N ALA A 148 -23.06 -0.30 7.64
CA ALA A 148 -23.66 -1.30 8.52
C ALA A 148 -22.63 -2.30 9.10
N LEU A 149 -21.44 -2.36 8.51
CA LEU A 149 -20.30 -3.20 8.93
C LEU A 149 -19.18 -2.39 9.60
N THR A 150 -19.26 -1.06 9.60
CA THR A 150 -18.17 -0.17 10.04
C THR A 150 -18.55 0.72 11.22
N HIS A 151 -19.71 0.51 11.85
CA HIS A 151 -20.15 1.27 13.03
C HIS A 151 -19.11 1.25 14.16
N ASP A 152 -18.49 0.10 14.42
CA ASP A 152 -17.23 0.04 15.17
C ASP A 152 -16.07 0.17 14.18
N LYS A 153 -15.43 1.33 14.17
CA LYS A 153 -14.29 1.63 13.28
C LYS A 153 -13.14 0.63 13.45
N VAL A 154 -12.87 0.16 14.67
CA VAL A 154 -11.77 -0.78 14.93
C VAL A 154 -12.11 -2.17 14.40
N ALA A 155 -13.35 -2.63 14.58
CA ALA A 155 -13.82 -3.87 13.95
C ALA A 155 -13.87 -3.75 12.42
N GLY A 156 -14.36 -2.64 11.90
CA GLY A 156 -14.45 -2.35 10.46
C GLY A 156 -13.08 -2.36 9.79
N THR A 157 -12.08 -1.68 10.37
CA THR A 157 -10.70 -1.73 9.86
C THR A 157 -10.12 -3.15 9.93
N ARG A 158 -10.33 -3.90 11.03
CA ARG A 158 -9.86 -5.30 11.12
C ARG A 158 -10.54 -6.22 10.10
N LEU A 159 -11.80 -5.98 9.77
CA LEU A 159 -12.47 -6.65 8.66
C LEU A 159 -11.79 -6.26 7.34
N GLY A 160 -11.66 -4.96 7.06
CA GLY A 160 -11.03 -4.47 5.85
C GLY A 160 -9.63 -5.02 5.61
N LEU A 161 -8.76 -5.07 6.63
CA LEU A 161 -7.41 -5.63 6.50
C LEU A 161 -7.41 -7.09 6.05
N ARG A 162 -8.37 -7.89 6.55
CA ARG A 162 -8.49 -9.30 6.16
C ARG A 162 -9.05 -9.46 4.74
N LEU A 163 -10.00 -8.61 4.37
CA LEU A 163 -10.57 -8.60 3.02
C LEU A 163 -9.52 -8.15 1.99
N ILE A 164 -8.73 -7.13 2.30
CA ILE A 164 -7.61 -6.70 1.46
C ILE A 164 -6.63 -7.85 1.26
N ASN A 165 -6.20 -8.51 2.34
CA ASN A 165 -5.29 -9.64 2.23
C ASN A 165 -5.86 -10.76 1.34
N HIS A 166 -7.15 -11.10 1.52
CA HIS A 166 -7.84 -12.08 0.69
C HIS A 166 -7.89 -11.67 -0.79
N LEU A 167 -8.29 -10.43 -1.08
CA LEU A 167 -8.40 -9.92 -2.45
C LEU A 167 -7.04 -9.83 -3.16
N VAL A 168 -5.98 -9.44 -2.45
CA VAL A 168 -4.62 -9.43 -3.02
C VAL A 168 -4.15 -10.85 -3.35
N MET A 169 -4.46 -11.85 -2.51
CA MET A 169 -4.15 -13.25 -2.83
C MET A 169 -4.93 -13.77 -4.03
N LEU A 170 -6.18 -13.33 -4.22
CA LEU A 170 -7.00 -13.69 -5.39
C LEU A 170 -6.62 -12.94 -6.67
N GLY A 171 -5.97 -11.77 -6.55
CA GLY A 171 -5.74 -10.87 -7.68
C GLY A 171 -6.99 -10.07 -8.09
N GLY A 172 -7.86 -9.76 -7.13
CA GLY A 172 -9.14 -9.07 -7.36
C GLY A 172 -10.35 -9.98 -7.27
N LEU A 173 -11.52 -9.48 -7.70
CA LEU A 173 -12.79 -10.17 -7.60
C LEU A 173 -13.58 -10.12 -8.92
N THR A 174 -13.84 -11.27 -9.53
CA THR A 174 -14.54 -11.39 -10.82
C THR A 174 -15.99 -11.87 -10.71
N ARG A 175 -16.36 -12.46 -9.58
CA ARG A 175 -17.72 -12.96 -9.29
C ARG A 175 -18.05 -12.73 -7.83
N ASP A 176 -19.34 -12.72 -7.52
CA ASP A 176 -19.82 -12.63 -6.14
C ASP A 176 -19.17 -13.71 -5.26
N GLU A 177 -18.73 -13.31 -4.07
CA GLU A 177 -18.12 -14.21 -3.10
C GLU A 177 -18.78 -14.06 -1.74
N ARG A 178 -19.09 -15.18 -1.11
CA ARG A 178 -19.67 -15.23 0.24
C ARG A 178 -18.59 -15.57 1.24
N ILE A 179 -18.54 -14.80 2.31
CA ILE A 179 -17.51 -14.89 3.36
C ILE A 179 -18.15 -14.78 4.73
N THR A 180 -17.59 -15.48 5.69
CA THR A 180 -18.02 -15.43 7.09
C THR A 180 -17.10 -14.49 7.85
N ALA A 181 -17.69 -13.42 8.40
CA ALA A 181 -17.01 -12.52 9.31
C ALA A 181 -16.66 -13.25 10.63
N PRO A 182 -15.68 -12.74 11.42
CA PRO A 182 -15.24 -13.43 12.63
C PRO A 182 -16.30 -13.39 13.74
N ASP A 183 -17.30 -12.51 13.62
CA ASP A 183 -18.50 -12.49 14.46
C ASP A 183 -19.54 -13.55 14.03
N GLY A 184 -19.22 -14.38 13.03
CA GLY A 184 -20.10 -15.41 12.46
C GLY A 184 -21.10 -14.90 11.42
N SER A 185 -21.15 -13.58 11.17
CA SER A 185 -22.11 -13.03 10.22
C SER A 185 -21.71 -13.31 8.76
N ARG A 186 -22.72 -13.48 7.90
CA ARG A 186 -22.51 -13.70 6.46
C ARG A 186 -22.41 -12.38 5.73
N LEU A 187 -21.33 -12.25 4.98
CA LEU A 187 -21.05 -11.12 4.11
C LEU A 187 -21.05 -11.59 2.66
N ILE A 188 -21.42 -10.68 1.77
CA ILE A 188 -21.27 -10.84 0.33
C ILE A 188 -20.34 -9.75 -0.20
N MET A 189 -19.34 -10.16 -0.98
CA MET A 189 -18.51 -9.28 -1.79
C MET A 189 -19.03 -9.30 -3.21
N LEU A 190 -19.28 -8.13 -3.75
CA LEU A 190 -19.75 -7.92 -5.12
C LEU A 190 -18.60 -7.32 -5.95
N PRO A 191 -18.31 -7.87 -7.14
CA PRO A 191 -17.34 -7.29 -8.05
C PRO A 191 -17.62 -5.82 -8.35
N ALA A 192 -16.56 -5.11 -8.73
CA ALA A 192 -16.69 -3.75 -9.21
C ALA A 192 -17.51 -3.67 -10.50
N SER A 193 -18.34 -2.63 -10.63
CA SER A 193 -18.93 -2.24 -11.90
C SER A 193 -17.98 -1.29 -12.61
N GLY A 194 -17.22 -1.77 -13.60
CA GLY A 194 -16.18 -0.99 -14.28
C GLY A 194 -15.05 -0.63 -13.31
N ASP A 195 -14.66 0.65 -13.27
CA ASP A 195 -13.59 1.17 -12.40
C ASP A 195 -14.06 1.45 -10.95
N GLY A 196 -15.28 1.03 -10.60
CA GLY A 196 -15.83 1.21 -9.25
C GLY A 196 -15.13 0.35 -8.19
N PRO A 197 -15.52 0.50 -6.91
CA PRO A 197 -15.01 -0.35 -5.84
C PRO A 197 -15.72 -1.70 -5.81
N ILE A 198 -15.00 -2.73 -5.36
CA ILE A 198 -15.58 -3.98 -4.86
C ILE A 198 -16.40 -3.65 -3.61
N ARG A 199 -17.66 -4.10 -3.55
CA ARG A 199 -18.58 -3.73 -2.45
C ARG A 199 -18.78 -4.88 -1.50
N VAL A 200 -18.74 -4.58 -0.20
CA VAL A 200 -18.96 -5.54 0.88
C VAL A 200 -20.16 -5.11 1.70
N LYS A 201 -21.12 -6.01 1.83
CA LYS A 201 -22.34 -5.80 2.63
C LYS A 201 -22.74 -7.09 3.35
N ARG A 202 -23.64 -6.97 4.32
CA ARG A 202 -24.30 -8.14 4.91
C ARG A 202 -25.13 -8.84 3.83
N GLU A 203 -25.14 -10.17 3.86
CA GLU A 203 -26.04 -10.98 3.03
C GLU A 203 -27.50 -10.76 3.43
#